data_AF-A0A7W5IJW5-F1
#
_entry.id   AF-A0A7W5IJW5-F1
#
_cell.length_a   1.000
_cell.length_b   1.000
_cell.length_c   1.000
_cell.angle_alpha   90.00
_cell.angle_beta   90.00
_cell.angle_gamma   90.00
#
_symmetry.space_group_name_H-M   'P 1'
#
loop_
_entity.id
_entity.type
_entity.pdbx_description
1 polymer ?
#
loop_
_entity_poly.entity_id
_entity_poly.type
_entity_poly.pdbx_seq_one_letter_code
_entity_poly.pdbx_strand_id
1 'polypeptide(L)'
;MKVRNARHWAPRGPRRWGYAAAALAIASVVRLGLHPWLGPMMPGTAFCIAASLVEYYFGLAPALTVMVLGLCIADYLFVPPYADISVIDFHDAVLLVSYPLVTLLVITLIERLRREQFRAQLIASVAQSRYEMLLRHDNERVLARRAEDETHRLLRHLAQRHEGFILIKALERNAAQRASVGQSAAAMPAATEVAPGPLFESVHPEDIQRLTNALWPGTHRVRLRRTAGDREFRLTNCQCERFTTHAGDFLVLSTEA
;
A
#
# COMPACT_ATOMS: atom_id res chain seq x y z
N MET A 1 5.36 -10.42 4.31
CA MET A 1 6.59 -9.98 5.00
C MET A 1 6.43 -10.19 6.51
N LYS A 2 7.30 -10.97 7.17
CA LYS A 2 7.33 -11.04 8.65
C LYS A 2 7.99 -9.77 9.18
N VAL A 3 7.20 -8.83 9.69
CA VAL A 3 7.71 -7.60 10.31
C VAL A 3 8.50 -7.99 11.55
N ARG A 4 9.84 -7.93 11.48
CA ARG A 4 10.71 -8.16 12.62
C ARG A 4 10.81 -6.87 13.43
N ASN A 5 10.74 -7.01 14.75
CA ASN A 5 10.83 -5.90 15.70
C ASN A 5 12.07 -5.04 15.43
N ALA A 6 11.91 -3.72 15.32
CA ALA A 6 12.99 -2.76 15.03
C ALA A 6 14.13 -2.81 16.08
N ARG A 7 13.87 -3.39 17.25
CA ARG A 7 14.87 -3.66 18.30
C ARG A 7 15.87 -4.77 17.93
N HIS A 8 15.67 -5.50 16.83
CA HIS A 8 16.47 -6.67 16.44
C HIS A 8 16.97 -6.56 15.01
N TRP A 9 17.68 -5.48 14.72
CA TRP A 9 18.26 -5.25 13.40
C TRP A 9 19.49 -6.12 13.12
N ALA A 10 20.22 -6.54 14.16
CA ALA A 10 21.46 -7.31 14.01
C ALA A 10 21.21 -8.79 13.62
N PRO A 11 22.04 -9.36 12.73
CA PRO A 11 21.93 -10.76 12.33
C PRO A 11 22.21 -11.71 13.51
N ARG A 12 21.36 -12.72 13.67
CA ARG A 12 21.54 -13.81 14.65
C ARG A 12 22.26 -14.98 14.00
N GLY A 13 23.37 -15.42 14.59
CA GLY A 13 24.09 -16.62 14.15
C GLY A 13 25.49 -16.72 14.76
N PRO A 14 26.11 -17.91 14.76
CA PRO A 14 27.46 -18.11 15.32
C PRO A 14 28.54 -17.37 14.53
N ARG A 15 28.34 -17.14 13.23
CA ARG A 15 29.31 -16.49 12.33
C ARG A 15 29.71 -15.08 12.78
N ARG A 16 28.82 -14.34 13.47
CA ARG A 16 29.10 -12.99 13.98
C ARG A 16 30.23 -12.97 15.01
N TRP A 17 30.37 -14.04 15.78
CA TRP A 17 31.45 -14.19 16.76
C TRP A 17 32.79 -14.45 16.08
N GLY A 18 32.79 -15.20 14.97
CA GLY A 18 33.97 -15.38 14.13
C GLY A 18 34.46 -14.06 13.54
N TYR A 19 33.56 -13.22 13.04
CA TYR A 19 33.94 -11.89 12.54
C TYR A 19 34.38 -10.94 13.65
N ALA A 20 33.76 -11.00 14.83
CA ALA A 20 34.21 -10.23 15.99
C ALA A 20 35.63 -10.62 16.41
N ALA A 21 35.92 -11.92 16.48
CA ALA A 21 37.26 -12.43 16.75
C ALA A 21 38.27 -12.04 15.67
N ALA A 22 37.89 -12.12 14.39
CA ALA A 22 38.74 -11.68 13.29
C ALA A 22 39.03 -10.18 13.35
N ALA A 23 38.03 -9.35 13.64
CA ALA A 23 38.20 -7.91 13.80
C ALA A 23 39.16 -7.57 14.95
N LEU A 24 39.03 -8.28 16.08
CA LEU A 24 39.94 -8.15 17.22
C LEU A 24 41.38 -8.55 16.87
N ALA A 25 41.54 -9.66 16.15
CA ALA A 25 42.85 -10.12 15.68
C ALA A 25 43.48 -9.12 14.71
N ILE A 26 42.72 -8.61 13.74
CA ILE A 26 43.18 -7.59 12.79
C ILE A 26 43.58 -6.32 13.53
N ALA A 27 42.77 -5.85 14.48
CA ALA A 27 43.07 -4.66 15.28
C ALA A 27 44.38 -4.82 16.06
N SER A 28 44.60 -6.01 16.62
CA SER A 28 45.83 -6.35 17.36
C SER A 28 47.04 -6.34 16.43
N VAL A 29 46.95 -6.99 15.26
CA VAL A 29 48.04 -7.02 14.26
C VAL A 29 48.35 -5.62 13.73
N VAL A 30 47.34 -4.83 13.40
CA VAL A 30 47.50 -3.43 12.97
C VAL A 30 48.18 -2.62 14.07
N ARG A 31 47.77 -2.78 15.33
CA ARG A 31 48.37 -2.06 16.45
C ARG A 31 49.83 -2.47 16.70
N LEU A 32 50.16 -3.76 16.60
CA LEU A 32 51.54 -4.25 16.69
C LEU A 32 52.42 -3.68 15.57
N GLY A 33 51.90 -3.59 14.34
CA GLY A 33 52.61 -2.95 13.23
C GLY A 33 52.79 -1.44 13.40
N LEU A 34 51.82 -0.77 14.03
CA LEU A 34 51.88 0.66 14.34
C LEU A 34 52.67 0.98 15.62
N HIS A 35 52.97 -0.02 16.45
CA HIS A 35 53.74 0.12 17.69
C HIS A 35 55.06 0.89 17.51
N PRO A 36 55.91 0.60 16.50
CA PRO A 36 57.15 1.35 16.28
C PRO A 36 56.96 2.85 15.94
N TRP A 37 55.77 3.27 15.51
CA TRP A 37 55.50 4.64 15.05
C TRP A 37 54.68 5.46 16.07
N LEU A 38 53.73 4.82 16.76
CA LEU A 38 52.84 5.48 17.73
C LEU A 38 53.38 5.45 19.18
N GLY A 39 54.35 4.58 19.47
CA GLY A 39 54.81 4.36 20.85
C GLY A 39 53.66 3.93 21.79
N PRO A 40 53.75 4.25 23.10
CA PRO A 40 52.73 3.92 24.09
C PRO A 40 51.49 4.84 24.05
N MET A 41 51.43 5.79 23.11
CA MET A 41 50.29 6.71 23.05
C MET A 41 49.02 6.01 22.51
N MET A 42 47.94 6.16 23.28
CA MET A 42 46.55 5.79 22.93
C MET A 42 46.33 4.33 22.47
N PRO A 43 46.60 3.32 23.32
CA PRO A 43 46.50 1.90 22.94
C PRO A 43 45.06 1.46 22.59
N GLY A 44 44.04 2.10 23.15
CA GLY A 44 42.64 1.75 22.90
C GLY A 44 42.08 2.16 21.53
N THR A 45 42.74 3.02 20.77
CA THR A 45 42.15 3.61 19.53
C THR A 45 41.85 2.57 18.46
N ALA A 46 42.77 1.64 18.18
CA ALA A 46 42.59 0.58 17.20
C ALA A 46 41.43 -0.36 17.58
N PHE A 47 41.31 -0.68 18.86
CA PHE A 47 40.24 -1.52 19.40
C PHE A 47 38.88 -0.80 19.37
N CYS A 48 38.85 0.51 19.59
CA CYS A 48 37.64 1.32 19.49
C CYS A 48 37.10 1.33 18.04
N ILE A 49 37.98 1.48 17.05
CA ILE A 49 37.61 1.42 15.62
C ILE A 49 37.07 0.02 15.27
N ALA A 50 37.74 -1.04 15.74
CA ALA A 50 37.28 -2.40 15.52
C ALA A 50 35.91 -2.68 16.16
N ALA A 51 35.71 -2.26 17.41
CA ALA A 51 34.42 -2.38 18.10
C ALA A 51 33.31 -1.59 17.37
N SER A 52 33.62 -0.39 16.86
CA SER A 52 32.69 0.43 16.09
C SER A 52 32.26 -0.23 14.77
N LEU A 53 33.20 -0.84 14.05
CA LEU A 53 32.91 -1.60 12.84
C LEU A 53 32.07 -2.84 13.16
N VAL A 54 32.42 -3.57 14.22
CA VAL A 54 31.67 -4.74 14.65
C VAL A 54 30.26 -4.35 15.07
N GLU A 55 30.08 -3.21 15.75
CA GLU A 55 28.76 -2.68 16.09
C GLU A 55 27.94 -2.46 14.83
N TYR A 56 28.49 -1.74 13.85
CA TYR A 56 27.77 -1.37 12.63
C TYR A 56 27.24 -2.55 11.81
N TYR A 57 27.94 -3.70 11.81
CA TYR A 57 27.60 -4.88 11.01
C TYR A 57 26.97 -6.02 11.80
N PHE A 58 27.41 -6.27 13.03
CA PHE A 58 27.08 -7.46 13.82
C PHE A 58 26.28 -7.16 15.10
N GLY A 59 26.18 -5.88 15.48
CA GLY A 59 25.35 -5.34 16.55
C GLY A 59 26.00 -5.30 17.94
N LEU A 60 25.19 -4.86 18.91
CA LEU A 60 25.58 -4.50 20.27
C LEU A 60 26.32 -5.58 21.07
N ALA A 61 25.84 -6.82 21.05
CA ALA A 61 26.45 -7.89 21.83
C ALA A 61 27.90 -8.20 21.41
N PRO A 62 28.21 -8.49 20.14
CA PRO A 62 29.59 -8.72 19.72
C PRO A 62 30.49 -7.48 19.88
N ALA A 63 29.98 -6.26 19.66
CA ALA A 63 30.79 -5.05 19.84
C ALA A 63 31.22 -4.84 21.29
N LEU A 64 30.31 -5.03 22.26
CA LEU A 64 30.66 -4.98 23.68
C LEU A 64 31.70 -6.04 24.06
N THR A 65 31.62 -7.25 23.49
CA THR A 65 32.64 -8.26 23.75
C THR A 65 34.00 -7.89 23.18
N VAL A 66 34.04 -7.28 21.99
CA VAL A 66 35.29 -6.79 21.38
C VAL A 66 35.86 -5.62 22.19
N MET A 67 35.00 -4.75 22.75
CA MET A 67 35.43 -3.68 23.64
C MET A 67 36.07 -4.25 24.92
N VAL A 68 35.40 -5.18 25.60
CA VAL A 68 35.93 -5.76 26.85
C VAL A 68 37.22 -6.55 26.60
N LEU A 69 37.23 -7.42 25.59
CA LEU A 69 38.44 -8.18 25.23
C LEU A 69 39.56 -7.27 24.73
N GLY A 70 39.23 -6.26 23.93
CA GLY A 70 40.17 -5.26 23.44
C GLY A 70 40.78 -4.44 24.58
N LEU A 71 40.02 -4.12 25.61
CA LEU A 71 40.52 -3.48 26.83
C LEU A 71 41.49 -4.40 27.58
N CYS A 72 41.13 -5.67 27.81
CA CYS A 72 42.04 -6.62 28.45
C CYS A 72 43.34 -6.84 27.67
N ILE A 73 43.26 -6.90 26.33
CA ILE A 73 44.45 -7.02 25.47
C ILE A 73 45.24 -5.70 25.47
N ALA A 74 44.58 -4.56 25.44
CA ALA A 74 45.23 -3.25 25.45
C ALA A 74 46.02 -3.03 26.74
N ASP A 75 45.41 -3.35 27.87
CA ASP A 75 46.00 -3.29 29.22
C ASP A 75 47.21 -4.23 29.32
N TYR A 76 47.05 -5.51 28.97
CA TYR A 76 48.10 -6.52 29.11
C TYR A 76 49.29 -6.33 28.18
N LEU A 77 49.07 -5.89 26.94
CA LEU A 77 50.11 -5.88 25.89
C LEU A 77 50.77 -4.51 25.70
N PHE A 78 50.09 -3.40 26.05
CA PHE A 78 50.52 -2.06 25.66
C PHE A 78 50.69 -1.07 26.80
N VAL A 79 50.32 -1.42 28.05
CA VAL A 79 50.59 -0.56 29.22
C VAL A 79 51.73 -1.13 30.08
N PRO A 80 52.73 -0.33 30.47
CA PRO A 80 53.79 -0.77 31.38
C PRO A 80 53.29 -0.84 32.84
N PRO A 81 53.68 -1.85 33.64
CA PRO A 81 54.63 -2.93 33.35
C PRO A 81 54.01 -4.04 32.51
N TYR A 82 54.64 -4.32 31.36
CA TYR A 82 54.18 -5.36 30.44
C TYR A 82 54.17 -6.72 31.15
N ALA A 83 53.03 -7.42 31.10
CA ALA A 83 52.80 -8.73 31.72
C ALA A 83 52.82 -8.81 33.26
N ASP A 84 52.82 -7.68 34.00
CA ASP A 84 52.70 -7.66 35.46
C ASP A 84 51.47 -6.83 35.91
N ILE A 85 50.55 -7.47 36.65
CA ILE A 85 49.31 -6.82 37.17
C ILE A 85 49.52 -6.27 38.59
N SER A 86 50.77 -6.24 39.08
CA SER A 86 51.05 -6.01 40.50
C SER A 86 50.99 -4.54 40.93
N VAL A 87 51.11 -3.59 40.01
CA VAL A 87 51.10 -2.15 40.31
C VAL A 87 50.23 -1.43 39.30
N ILE A 88 49.08 -0.92 39.76
CA ILE A 88 48.19 -0.08 38.96
C ILE A 88 48.76 1.34 38.95
N ASP A 89 49.18 1.82 37.78
CA ASP A 89 49.64 3.19 37.58
C ASP A 89 48.48 4.12 37.16
N PHE A 90 48.71 5.43 37.20
CA PHE A 90 47.74 6.43 36.74
C PHE A 90 47.35 6.22 35.26
N HIS A 91 48.28 5.73 34.44
CA HIS A 91 48.04 5.42 33.02
C HIS A 91 47.03 4.28 32.82
N ASP A 92 47.08 3.24 33.66
CA ASP A 92 46.11 2.13 33.64
C ASP A 92 44.71 2.63 33.97
N ALA A 93 44.60 3.45 35.02
CA ALA A 93 43.32 4.03 35.45
C ALA A 93 42.72 4.93 34.35
N VAL A 94 43.55 5.74 33.69
CA VAL A 94 43.10 6.58 32.57
C VAL A 94 42.64 5.72 31.40
N LEU A 95 43.35 4.65 31.03
CA LEU A 95 42.91 3.75 29.96
C LEU A 95 41.61 3.04 30.32
N LEU A 96 41.53 2.47 31.53
CA LEU A 96 40.38 1.74 32.05
C LEU A 96 39.10 2.57 32.08
N VAL A 97 39.21 3.89 32.25
CA VAL A 97 38.04 4.79 32.25
C VAL A 97 37.79 5.42 30.88
N SER A 98 38.81 5.99 30.25
CA SER A 98 38.64 6.76 29.02
C SER A 98 38.26 5.90 27.82
N TYR A 99 38.87 4.71 27.68
CA TYR A 99 38.59 3.81 26.56
C TYR A 99 37.15 3.31 26.53
N PRO A 100 36.61 2.67 27.60
CA PRO A 100 35.24 2.18 27.54
C PRO A 100 34.24 3.34 27.49
N LEU A 101 34.53 4.50 28.10
CA LEU A 101 33.66 5.66 28.01
C LEU A 101 33.51 6.14 26.56
N VAL A 102 34.61 6.32 25.84
CA VAL A 102 34.58 6.73 24.43
C VAL A 102 33.96 5.64 23.56
N THR A 103 34.36 4.38 23.75
CA THR A 103 33.88 3.27 22.92
C THR A 103 32.39 3.04 23.14
N LEU A 104 31.89 3.13 24.37
CA LEU A 104 30.47 3.01 24.68
C LEU A 104 29.66 4.19 24.14
N LEU A 105 30.20 5.42 24.16
CA LEU A 105 29.56 6.56 23.51
C LEU A 105 29.41 6.32 22.00
N VAL A 106 30.47 5.83 21.34
CA VAL A 106 30.42 5.52 19.90
C VAL A 106 29.45 4.36 19.60
N ILE A 107 29.52 3.27 20.35
CA ILE A 107 28.61 2.12 20.21
C ILE A 107 27.16 2.56 20.38
N THR A 108 26.84 3.34 21.41
CA THR A 108 25.48 3.82 21.66
C THR A 108 24.98 4.76 20.56
N LEU A 109 25.84 5.61 20.01
CA LEU A 109 25.49 6.49 18.90
C LEU A 109 25.21 5.69 17.62
N ILE A 110 26.07 4.72 17.29
CA ILE A 110 25.89 3.84 16.12
C ILE A 110 24.61 3.01 16.28
N GLU A 111 24.37 2.46 17.47
CA GLU A 111 23.16 1.66 17.75
C GLU A 111 21.89 2.50 17.60
N ARG A 112 21.88 3.74 18.11
CA ARG A 112 20.75 4.67 17.90
C ARG A 112 20.56 4.98 16.42
N LEU A 113 21.63 5.33 15.71
CA LEU A 113 21.57 5.66 14.29
C LEU A 113 21.05 4.48 13.47
N ARG A 114 21.54 3.26 13.73
CA ARG A 114 21.08 2.04 13.07
C ARG A 114 19.61 1.77 13.36
N ARG A 115 19.17 1.87 14.61
CA ARG A 115 17.75 1.68 14.96
C ARG A 115 16.84 2.63 14.22
N GLU A 116 17.21 3.91 14.10
CA GLU A 116 16.40 4.87 13.36
C GLU A 116 16.44 4.64 11.84
N GLN A 117 17.58 4.27 11.27
CA GLN A 117 17.68 3.86 9.86
C GLN A 117 16.76 2.67 9.54
N PHE A 118 16.77 1.64 10.37
CA PHE A 118 15.92 0.46 10.17
C PHE A 118 14.43 0.80 10.33
N ARG A 119 14.08 1.70 11.27
CA ARG A 119 12.70 2.20 11.40
C ARG A 119 12.25 2.97 10.17
N ALA A 120 13.08 3.87 9.66
CA ALA A 120 12.79 4.64 8.46
C ALA A 120 12.60 3.72 7.23
N GLN A 121 13.47 2.72 7.06
CA GLN A 121 13.34 1.73 5.99
C GLN A 121 12.05 0.91 6.10
N LEU A 122 11.67 0.50 7.31
CA LEU A 122 10.44 -0.24 7.52
C LEU A 122 9.21 0.62 7.17
N ILE A 123 9.17 1.87 7.64
CA ILE A 123 8.09 2.81 7.32
C ILE A 123 8.02 3.05 5.81
N ALA A 124 9.16 3.24 5.13
CA ALA A 124 9.21 3.43 3.68
C ALA A 124 8.67 2.20 2.93
N SER A 125 9.05 0.99 3.34
CA SER A 125 8.55 -0.26 2.71
C SER A 125 7.04 -0.45 2.90
N VAL A 126 6.51 -0.08 4.06
CA VAL A 126 5.06 -0.13 4.35
C VAL A 126 4.33 0.95 3.55
N ALA A 127 4.89 2.16 3.43
CA ALA A 127 4.33 3.22 2.61
C ALA A 127 4.27 2.83 1.12
N GLN A 128 5.33 2.22 0.59
CA GLN A 128 5.35 1.69 -0.78
C GLN A 128 4.27 0.63 -1.01
N SER A 129 4.15 -0.34 -0.10
CA SER A 129 3.12 -1.39 -0.21
C SER A 129 1.70 -0.82 -0.16
N ARG A 130 1.46 0.19 0.70
CA ARG A 130 0.17 0.90 0.77
C ARG A 130 -0.11 1.70 -0.50
N TYR A 131 0.90 2.35 -1.06
CA TYR A 131 0.78 3.14 -2.28
C TYR A 131 0.41 2.25 -3.48
N GLU A 132 1.08 1.11 -3.64
CA GLU A 132 0.73 0.14 -4.69
C GLU A 132 -0.71 -0.37 -4.57
N MET A 133 -1.17 -0.63 -3.34
CA MET A 133 -2.54 -1.08 -3.11
C MET A 133 -3.56 -0.01 -3.48
N LEU A 134 -3.30 1.27 -3.12
CA LEU A 134 -4.15 2.40 -3.51
C LEU A 134 -4.20 2.57 -5.03
N LEU A 135 -3.05 2.50 -5.71
CA LEU A 135 -2.99 2.59 -7.18
C LEU A 135 -3.76 1.46 -7.87
N ARG A 136 -3.68 0.23 -7.36
CA ARG A 136 -4.44 -0.90 -7.92
C ARG A 136 -5.95 -0.67 -7.80
N HIS A 137 -6.40 -0.26 -6.63
CA HIS A 137 -7.81 -0.01 -6.38
C HIS A 137 -8.35 1.20 -7.17
N ASP A 138 -7.56 2.27 -7.33
CA ASP A 138 -7.95 3.41 -8.17
C ASP A 138 -8.00 3.01 -9.66
N ASN A 139 -7.04 2.21 -10.14
CA ASN A 139 -7.10 1.66 -11.50
C ASN A 139 -8.34 0.79 -11.72
N GLU A 140 -8.68 -0.10 -10.78
CA GLU A 140 -9.89 -0.92 -10.86
C GLU A 140 -11.16 -0.06 -10.93
N ARG A 141 -11.24 1.02 -10.13
CA ARG A 141 -12.35 1.97 -10.18
C ARG A 141 -12.44 2.69 -11.51
N VAL A 142 -11.32 3.11 -12.08
CA VAL A 142 -11.28 3.77 -13.39
C VAL A 142 -11.71 2.81 -14.50
N LEU A 143 -11.27 1.54 -14.45
CA LEU A 143 -11.69 0.52 -15.40
C LEU A 143 -13.19 0.22 -15.31
N ALA A 144 -13.73 0.11 -14.10
CA ALA A 144 -15.17 -0.09 -13.89
C ALA A 144 -16.00 1.07 -14.46
N ARG A 145 -15.59 2.33 -14.19
CA ARG A 145 -16.26 3.52 -14.75
C ARG A 145 -16.19 3.57 -16.28
N ARG A 146 -15.06 3.22 -16.88
CA ARG A 146 -14.93 3.17 -18.35
C ARG A 146 -15.85 2.14 -18.98
N ALA A 147 -15.97 0.96 -18.36
CA ALA A 147 -16.89 -0.07 -18.83
C ALA A 147 -18.36 0.40 -18.77
N GLU A 148 -18.75 1.10 -17.69
CA GLU A 148 -20.08 1.72 -17.59
C GLU A 148 -20.29 2.77 -18.68
N ASP A 149 -19.36 3.70 -18.87
CA ASP A 149 -19.46 4.76 -19.89
C ASP A 149 -19.54 4.21 -21.32
N GLU A 150 -18.74 3.19 -21.64
CA GLU A 150 -18.77 2.53 -22.96
C GLU A 150 -20.11 1.85 -23.22
N THR A 151 -20.63 1.11 -22.24
CA THR A 151 -21.96 0.46 -22.39
C THR A 151 -23.06 1.48 -22.60
N HIS A 152 -23.04 2.59 -21.85
CA HIS A 152 -24.04 3.64 -21.99
C HIS A 152 -23.97 4.31 -23.37
N ARG A 153 -22.75 4.56 -23.90
CA ARG A 153 -22.57 5.08 -25.28
C ARG A 153 -23.07 4.10 -26.34
N LEU A 154 -22.76 2.81 -26.21
CA LEU A 154 -23.22 1.78 -27.15
C LEU A 154 -24.74 1.62 -27.13
N LEU A 155 -25.37 1.63 -25.95
CA LEU A 155 -26.82 1.58 -25.82
C LEU A 155 -27.49 2.78 -26.49
N ARG A 156 -26.99 4.01 -26.27
CA ARG A 156 -27.53 5.19 -26.97
C ARG A 156 -27.38 5.07 -28.49
N HIS A 157 -26.23 4.60 -28.97
CA HIS A 157 -26.01 4.44 -30.42
C HIS A 157 -26.92 3.36 -31.03
N LEU A 158 -27.14 2.24 -30.35
CA LEU A 158 -28.06 1.20 -30.80
C LEU A 158 -29.52 1.67 -30.79
N ALA A 159 -29.92 2.42 -29.75
CA ALA A 159 -31.25 3.00 -29.64
C ALA A 159 -31.61 3.91 -30.81
N GLN A 160 -30.64 4.70 -31.29
CA GLN A 160 -30.85 5.64 -32.40
C GLN A 160 -30.88 4.97 -33.78
N ARG A 161 -30.35 3.75 -33.93
CA ARG A 161 -30.25 3.07 -35.24
C ARG A 161 -31.49 2.24 -35.60
N HIS A 162 -32.31 1.87 -34.62
CA HIS A 162 -33.49 1.03 -34.81
C HIS A 162 -34.77 1.86 -34.72
N GLU A 163 -35.56 1.90 -35.80
CA GLU A 163 -36.75 2.75 -35.95
C GLU A 163 -37.95 2.36 -35.07
N GLY A 164 -37.90 1.21 -34.37
CA GLY A 164 -39.02 0.67 -33.58
C GLY A 164 -39.00 0.96 -32.08
N PHE A 165 -38.05 1.78 -31.57
CA PHE A 165 -37.90 2.02 -30.13
C PHE A 165 -38.59 3.30 -29.65
N ILE A 166 -39.27 3.19 -28.50
CA ILE A 166 -40.04 4.27 -27.87
C ILE A 166 -39.28 4.85 -26.67
N LEU A 167 -38.74 4.00 -25.78
CA LEU A 167 -38.10 4.43 -24.53
C LEU A 167 -37.03 3.44 -24.09
N ILE A 168 -35.89 3.95 -23.60
CA ILE A 168 -34.93 3.15 -22.82
C ILE A 168 -34.78 3.76 -21.43
N LYS A 169 -35.02 2.92 -20.41
CA LYS A 169 -34.93 3.31 -19.00
C LYS A 169 -33.83 2.48 -18.33
N ALA A 170 -32.80 3.14 -17.83
CA ALA A 170 -31.78 2.51 -17.01
C ALA A 170 -32.34 2.22 -15.61
N LEU A 171 -32.21 0.99 -15.14
CA LEU A 171 -32.64 0.53 -13.82
C LEU A 171 -31.40 0.45 -12.93
N GLU A 172 -31.31 1.30 -11.90
CA GLU A 172 -30.20 1.25 -10.95
C GLU A 172 -30.17 -0.10 -10.22
N ARG A 173 -29.02 -0.78 -10.28
CA ARG A 173 -28.74 -2.02 -9.54
C ARG A 173 -28.98 -1.89 -8.03
N ASN A 174 -28.86 -0.67 -7.48
CA ASN A 174 -29.06 -0.36 -6.07
C ASN A 174 -30.50 -0.51 -5.57
N ALA A 175 -31.52 -0.46 -6.44
CA ALA A 175 -32.91 -0.63 -6.00
C ALA A 175 -33.22 -2.10 -5.64
N ALA A 176 -32.68 -3.06 -6.38
CA ALA A 176 -32.81 -4.48 -6.09
C ALA A 176 -32.08 -4.87 -4.79
N GLN A 177 -30.92 -4.26 -4.51
CA GLN A 177 -30.18 -4.48 -3.28
C GLN A 177 -30.90 -3.89 -2.05
N ARG A 178 -31.52 -2.70 -2.16
CA ARG A 178 -32.34 -2.12 -1.08
C ARG A 178 -33.58 -2.96 -0.76
N ALA A 179 -34.21 -3.57 -1.77
CA ALA A 179 -35.35 -4.47 -1.57
C ALA A 179 -34.97 -5.75 -0.78
N SER A 180 -33.73 -6.22 -0.90
CA SER A 180 -33.24 -7.40 -0.16
C SER A 180 -32.95 -7.13 1.33
N VAL A 181 -32.85 -5.87 1.76
CA VAL A 181 -32.51 -5.47 3.14
C VAL A 181 -33.77 -5.22 4.01
N GLY A 182 -34.96 -5.57 3.54
CA GLY A 182 -36.16 -5.65 4.41
C GLY A 182 -36.70 -4.31 4.90
N GLN A 183 -36.38 -3.18 4.26
CA GLN A 183 -37.06 -1.91 4.52
C GLN A 183 -38.30 -1.81 3.64
N SER A 184 -39.45 -2.07 4.27
CA SER A 184 -40.84 -1.72 3.97
C SER A 184 -41.29 -1.50 2.51
N ALA A 185 -42.40 -2.17 2.22
CA ALA A 185 -43.17 -2.09 0.99
C ALA A 185 -43.48 -0.66 0.52
N ALA A 186 -43.55 -0.50 -0.81
CA ALA A 186 -44.10 0.62 -1.58
C ALA A 186 -43.18 1.79 -1.98
N ALA A 187 -41.93 1.51 -2.36
CA ALA A 187 -41.17 2.43 -3.22
C ALA A 187 -40.72 1.71 -4.49
N MET A 188 -41.40 1.98 -5.61
CA MET A 188 -40.95 1.56 -6.93
C MET A 188 -39.56 2.16 -7.22
N PRO A 189 -38.67 1.43 -7.92
CA PRO A 189 -37.37 1.95 -8.32
C PRO A 189 -37.54 3.25 -9.13
N ALA A 190 -37.10 4.37 -8.55
CA ALA A 190 -37.07 5.66 -9.23
C ALA A 190 -36.08 5.58 -10.40
N ALA A 191 -36.56 5.99 -11.58
CA ALA A 191 -35.78 6.05 -12.82
C ALA A 191 -34.88 7.28 -12.79
N THR A 192 -33.56 7.13 -12.88
CA THR A 192 -32.65 8.29 -12.83
C THR A 192 -32.29 8.82 -14.23
N GLU A 193 -32.31 7.98 -15.27
CA GLU A 193 -32.06 8.42 -16.66
C GLU A 193 -33.01 7.73 -17.65
N VAL A 194 -33.78 8.56 -18.37
CA VAL A 194 -34.67 8.16 -19.45
C VAL A 194 -34.08 8.68 -20.76
N ALA A 195 -33.65 7.77 -21.64
CA ALA A 195 -33.19 8.12 -22.97
C ALA A 195 -34.39 8.02 -23.94
N PRO A 196 -34.85 9.13 -24.54
CA PRO A 196 -35.95 9.12 -25.50
C PRO A 196 -35.51 8.45 -26.80
N GLY A 197 -36.31 7.49 -27.29
CA GLY A 197 -36.15 6.87 -28.60
C GLY A 197 -36.75 7.73 -29.74
N PRO A 198 -36.57 7.35 -31.01
CA PRO A 198 -37.09 8.09 -32.16
C PRO A 198 -38.63 8.22 -32.17
N LEU A 199 -39.35 7.26 -31.58
CA LEU A 199 -40.82 7.31 -31.45
C LEU A 199 -41.29 8.04 -30.19
N PHE A 200 -40.40 8.57 -29.35
CA PHE A 200 -40.79 9.23 -28.11
C PHE A 200 -41.65 10.48 -28.35
N GLU A 201 -41.33 11.27 -29.38
CA GLU A 201 -42.09 12.47 -29.75
C GLU A 201 -43.48 12.18 -30.35
N SER A 202 -43.74 10.93 -30.76
CA SER A 202 -45.03 10.51 -31.30
C SER A 202 -45.96 9.88 -30.25
N VAL A 203 -45.51 9.75 -29.00
CA VAL A 203 -46.31 9.22 -27.87
C VAL A 203 -47.16 10.32 -27.23
N HIS A 204 -48.37 9.97 -26.81
CA HIS A 204 -49.24 10.87 -26.04
C HIS A 204 -48.63 11.28 -24.68
N PRO A 205 -48.70 12.56 -24.27
CA PRO A 205 -48.01 13.06 -23.06
C PRO A 205 -48.42 12.37 -21.75
N GLU A 206 -49.69 11.95 -21.61
CA GLU A 206 -50.15 11.19 -20.44
C GLU A 206 -49.52 9.78 -20.38
N ASP A 207 -49.34 9.15 -21.55
CA ASP A 207 -48.71 7.83 -21.61
C ASP A 207 -47.21 7.94 -21.33
N ILE A 208 -46.55 9.04 -21.73
CA ILE A 208 -45.16 9.34 -21.34
C ILE A 208 -45.03 9.40 -19.82
N GLN A 209 -45.90 10.13 -19.12
CA GLN A 209 -45.85 10.22 -17.66
C GLN A 209 -46.08 8.85 -16.99
N ARG A 210 -47.02 8.07 -17.52
CA ARG A 210 -47.30 6.71 -17.03
C ARG A 210 -46.11 5.76 -17.21
N LEU A 211 -45.50 5.78 -18.39
CA LEU A 211 -44.34 4.95 -18.72
C LEU A 211 -43.09 5.37 -17.93
N THR A 212 -42.92 6.67 -17.68
CA THR A 212 -41.82 7.20 -16.85
C THR A 212 -41.93 6.70 -15.41
N ASN A 213 -43.14 6.70 -14.84
CA ASN A 213 -43.40 6.35 -13.44
C ASN A 213 -43.53 4.84 -13.19
N ALA A 214 -44.13 4.07 -14.10
CA ALA A 214 -44.51 2.68 -13.86
C ALA A 214 -44.21 1.77 -15.07
N LEU A 215 -42.94 1.64 -15.43
CA LEU A 215 -42.47 0.74 -16.49
C LEU A 215 -42.15 -0.65 -15.93
N TRP A 216 -42.66 -1.70 -16.58
CA TRP A 216 -42.44 -3.11 -16.18
C TRP A 216 -42.18 -3.99 -17.40
N PRO A 217 -41.48 -5.12 -17.24
CA PRO A 217 -41.32 -6.11 -18.31
C PRO A 217 -42.69 -6.67 -18.72
N GLY A 218 -43.02 -6.66 -20.01
CA GLY A 218 -44.30 -7.15 -20.54
C GLY A 218 -44.93 -6.26 -21.61
N THR A 219 -46.17 -6.55 -21.98
CA THR A 219 -46.92 -5.81 -23.00
C THR A 219 -47.55 -4.54 -22.44
N HIS A 220 -47.32 -3.40 -23.08
CA HIS A 220 -47.93 -2.11 -22.78
C HIS A 220 -48.72 -1.63 -23.99
N ARG A 221 -49.84 -0.93 -23.74
CA ARG A 221 -50.57 -0.24 -24.81
C ARG A 221 -50.30 1.24 -24.71
N VAL A 222 -49.83 1.82 -25.82
CA VAL A 222 -49.41 3.21 -25.89
C VAL A 222 -50.10 3.87 -27.05
N ARG A 223 -50.55 5.12 -26.86
CA ARG A 223 -51.12 5.93 -27.93
C ARG A 223 -50.00 6.57 -28.75
N LEU A 224 -49.85 6.11 -29.99
CA LEU A 224 -48.83 6.57 -30.93
C LEU A 224 -49.46 7.34 -32.10
N ARG A 225 -48.71 8.32 -32.58
CA ARG A 225 -49.04 9.12 -33.76
C ARG A 225 -48.24 8.60 -34.96
N ARG A 226 -48.89 8.42 -36.12
CA ARG A 226 -48.25 7.81 -37.30
C ARG A 226 -47.18 8.70 -37.93
N THR A 227 -47.32 10.02 -37.82
CA THR A 227 -46.38 11.04 -38.29
C THR A 227 -46.45 12.27 -37.39
N ALA A 228 -45.36 13.04 -37.29
CA ALA A 228 -45.25 14.20 -36.39
C ALA A 228 -46.25 15.36 -36.67
N GLY A 229 -47.12 15.24 -37.66
CA GLY A 229 -48.15 16.23 -38.00
C GLY A 229 -49.61 15.75 -37.89
N ASP A 230 -49.84 14.47 -37.57
CA ASP A 230 -51.20 13.92 -37.47
C ASP A 230 -51.90 14.40 -36.19
N ARG A 231 -53.24 14.45 -36.13
CA ARG A 231 -54.01 14.73 -34.89
C ARG A 231 -54.57 13.48 -34.24
N GLU A 232 -54.62 12.37 -34.97
CA GLU A 232 -55.13 11.10 -34.45
C GLU A 232 -54.03 10.28 -33.78
N PHE A 233 -54.32 9.87 -32.54
CA PHE A 233 -53.52 8.91 -31.81
C PHE A 233 -54.15 7.52 -31.96
N ARG A 234 -53.36 6.53 -32.38
CA ARG A 234 -53.79 5.12 -32.44
C ARG A 234 -53.18 4.34 -31.29
N LEU A 235 -53.97 3.41 -30.75
CA LEU A 235 -53.51 2.46 -29.74
C LEU A 235 -52.65 1.40 -30.41
N THR A 236 -51.38 1.33 -30.03
CA THR A 236 -50.43 0.33 -30.53
C THR A 236 -49.94 -0.53 -29.38
N ASN A 237 -49.83 -1.83 -29.61
CA ASN A 237 -49.21 -2.75 -28.65
C ASN A 237 -47.69 -2.56 -28.70
N CYS A 238 -47.10 -2.42 -27.53
CA CYS A 238 -45.68 -2.22 -27.33
C CYS A 238 -45.16 -3.32 -26.40
N GLN A 239 -43.97 -3.84 -26.67
CA GLN A 239 -43.33 -4.86 -25.85
C GLN A 239 -42.21 -4.21 -25.05
N CYS A 240 -42.21 -4.44 -23.73
CA CYS A 240 -41.14 -4.00 -22.84
C CYS A 240 -40.27 -5.18 -22.44
N GLU A 241 -39.02 -5.19 -22.91
CA GLU A 241 -38.02 -6.21 -22.59
C GLU A 241 -37.00 -5.69 -21.59
N ARG A 242 -36.51 -6.58 -20.72
CA ARG A 242 -35.47 -6.29 -19.73
C ARG A 242 -34.14 -6.87 -20.21
N PHE A 243 -33.15 -6.02 -20.43
CA PHE A 243 -31.79 -6.41 -20.76
C PHE A 243 -30.88 -6.27 -19.54
N THR A 244 -30.30 -7.37 -19.09
CA THR A 244 -29.32 -7.39 -18.01
C THR A 244 -27.92 -7.31 -18.61
N THR A 245 -27.17 -6.25 -18.32
CA THR A 245 -25.77 -6.12 -18.76
C THR A 245 -24.84 -5.97 -17.56
N HIS A 246 -23.53 -5.98 -17.81
CA HIS A 246 -22.53 -5.77 -16.76
C HIS A 246 -22.66 -4.39 -16.07
N ALA A 247 -23.17 -3.38 -16.78
CA ALA A 247 -23.34 -2.02 -16.29
C ALA A 247 -24.67 -1.77 -15.56
N GLY A 248 -25.64 -2.68 -15.69
CA GLY A 248 -26.96 -2.51 -15.10
C GLY A 248 -28.06 -3.20 -15.88
N ASP A 249 -29.27 -3.10 -15.34
CA ASP A 249 -30.47 -3.58 -16.00
C ASP A 249 -31.12 -2.44 -16.76
N PHE A 250 -31.58 -2.70 -17.97
CA PHE A 250 -32.23 -1.72 -18.84
C PHE A 250 -33.60 -2.25 -19.23
N LEU A 251 -34.60 -1.38 -19.22
CA LEU A 251 -35.92 -1.67 -19.76
C LEU A 251 -36.05 -0.94 -21.09
N VAL A 252 -36.31 -1.70 -22.16
CA VAL A 252 -36.45 -1.20 -23.52
C VAL A 252 -37.90 -1.41 -23.94
N LEU A 253 -38.57 -0.34 -24.38
CA LEU A 253 -39.92 -0.39 -24.91
C LEU A 253 -39.86 -0.24 -26.44
N SER A 254 -40.31 -1.26 -27.17
CA SER A 254 -40.44 -1.25 -28.64
C SER A 254 -41.90 -1.43 -29.06
N THR A 255 -42.24 -1.00 -30.28
CA THR A 255 -43.54 -1.32 -30.89
C THR A 255 -43.51 -2.75 -31.43
N GLU A 256 -44.55 -3.55 -31.21
CA GLU A 256 -44.76 -4.77 -32.00
C GLU A 256 -45.02 -4.35 -33.45
N ALA A 257 -44.21 -4.88 -34.38
CA ALA A 257 -44.37 -4.67 -35.82
C ALA A 257 -45.60 -5.44 -36.35
#